data_AF-A0A182JBH1-F1
#
_entry.id   AF-A0A182JBH1-F1
#
_cell.length_a   1.000
_cell.length_b   1.000
_cell.length_c   1.000
_cell.angle_alpha   90.00
_cell.angle_beta   90.00
_cell.angle_gamma   90.00
#
_symmetry.space_group_name_H-M   'P 1'
#
loop_
_entity.id
_entity.type
_entity.pdbx_description
1 polymer ?
#
loop_
_entity_poly.entity_id
_entity_poly.type
_entity_poly.pdbx_seq_one_letter_code
_entity_poly.pdbx_strand_id
1 'polypeptide(L)'
;MLEIPGQYTGRFRYSPTAAPCISDDPPVWDSVRLCDIPNEATPGECRPPGECAAYGKINDVSSLSSIPRFSFIKQIQCNGSDAVPFVCCPRTGESYLEPFVNETATPKNRVTSRLAFDADSCGIQSYVAKIRGGQLAEIDEFPWMAMLLYERENNMVAQGCGGALISRTYVVTAAHCVTGKNFMQQKGSLKFVRLREYNIHTNPDCVFENNLKDCSEDMIDLPPKAVIPHPQYNSESTNQEHDIALIQIEQTPPYSDFLRAICLPEQNYDGSSVDKLSVSGWGRTDIFKNNLGPNVLSPIKLKLSLPYVKRDTCSKTFRPWKFQLGPGQMCAGGEHEKDTCAGDSGSPLMSWDRSQGVWRITGVVSLGVRECGVEGLPGVYTNVHYYLPWIRMYAMV
;
A
#
# COMPACT_ATOMS: atom_id res chain seq x y z
N MET A 1 36.95 48.64 64.40
CA MET A 1 37.81 49.77 64.00
C MET A 1 37.42 50.15 62.58
N LEU A 2 37.00 51.41 62.38
CA LEU A 2 37.28 52.26 61.20
C LEU A 2 36.85 51.73 59.81
N GLU A 3 36.08 52.37 58.91
CA GLU A 3 35.52 53.72 58.71
C GLU A 3 34.37 53.60 57.65
N ILE A 4 33.22 54.29 57.75
CA ILE A 4 32.77 55.54 57.05
C ILE A 4 32.56 55.38 55.49
N PRO A 5 31.70 56.14 54.78
CA PRO A 5 30.22 56.09 54.67
C PRO A 5 29.73 56.20 53.19
N GLY A 6 28.41 56.33 52.95
CA GLY A 6 27.92 56.89 51.69
C GLY A 6 26.42 56.76 51.48
N GLN A 7 25.67 57.78 51.84
CA GLN A 7 24.22 57.83 51.96
C GLN A 7 23.61 58.68 50.81
N TYR A 8 22.33 58.42 50.49
CA TYR A 8 21.39 59.27 49.70
C TYR A 8 21.58 59.30 48.17
N THR A 9 20.58 59.42 47.30
CA THR A 9 19.10 59.54 47.33
C THR A 9 18.65 59.43 45.86
N GLY A 10 17.38 59.07 45.63
CA GLY A 10 16.63 59.69 44.52
C GLY A 10 16.21 58.73 43.40
N ARG A 11 14.89 58.50 43.35
CA ARG A 11 14.16 57.80 42.30
C ARG A 11 14.37 58.44 40.92
N PHE A 12 14.64 57.61 39.91
CA PHE A 12 14.20 57.84 38.53
C PHE A 12 13.59 56.55 37.99
N ARG A 13 12.34 56.63 37.54
CA ARG A 13 11.64 55.56 36.82
C ARG A 13 12.20 55.49 35.40
N TYR A 14 12.66 54.32 34.96
CA TYR A 14 12.78 53.98 33.54
C TYR A 14 12.25 52.55 33.31
N SER A 15 11.41 52.44 32.29
CA SER A 15 10.70 51.24 31.84
C SER A 15 11.62 50.07 31.51
N PRO A 16 11.24 48.79 31.79
CA PRO A 16 11.99 47.66 31.30
C PRO A 16 11.54 47.32 29.88
N THR A 17 12.35 47.69 28.90
CA THR A 17 12.31 47.07 27.56
C THR A 17 12.77 45.62 27.65
N ALA A 18 11.99 44.73 27.05
CA ALA A 18 12.22 43.30 26.98
C ALA A 18 13.62 42.94 26.44
N ALA A 19 14.35 42.14 27.21
CA ALA A 19 15.43 41.31 26.68
C ALA A 19 14.81 39.98 26.23
N PRO A 20 15.01 39.53 24.99
CA PRO A 20 14.51 38.24 24.54
C PRO A 20 15.28 37.13 25.26
N CYS A 21 14.54 36.25 25.94
CA CYS A 21 15.07 34.96 26.39
C CYS A 21 15.42 34.18 25.14
N ILE A 22 16.72 33.99 24.90
CA ILE A 22 17.23 33.03 23.91
C ILE A 22 16.76 31.67 24.42
N SER A 23 15.77 31.08 23.75
CA SER A 23 15.42 29.68 23.92
C SER A 23 16.56 28.87 23.33
N ASP A 24 17.38 28.27 24.19
CA ASP A 24 18.28 27.19 23.82
C ASP A 24 17.46 25.95 23.48
N ASP A 25 16.77 25.97 22.33
CA ASP A 25 16.34 24.75 21.68
C ASP A 25 17.59 24.13 21.04
N PRO A 26 17.99 22.91 21.44
CA PRO A 26 19.12 22.25 20.80
C PRO A 26 18.82 22.08 19.30
N PRO A 27 19.79 22.33 18.40
CA PRO A 27 19.58 22.18 16.97
C PRO A 27 19.14 20.74 16.68
N VAL A 28 18.00 20.61 16.01
CA VAL A 28 17.57 19.35 15.40
C VAL A 28 18.64 19.00 14.38
N TRP A 29 19.53 18.08 14.74
CA TRP A 29 20.37 17.43 13.74
C TRP A 29 19.41 16.70 12.82
N ASP A 30 19.26 17.17 11.58
CA ASP A 30 18.76 16.32 10.50
C ASP A 30 19.71 15.13 10.44
N SER A 31 19.30 14.03 11.07
CA SER A 31 20.11 12.82 11.16
C SER A 31 20.21 12.26 9.74
N VAL A 32 21.33 12.54 9.06
CA VAL A 32 21.65 11.96 7.75
C VAL A 32 21.52 10.45 7.85
N ARG A 33 20.52 9.87 7.17
CA ARG A 33 20.28 8.44 7.16
C ARG A 33 21.10 7.81 6.04
N LEU A 34 22.24 7.24 6.42
CA LEU A 34 23.08 6.51 5.49
C LEU A 34 22.44 5.18 5.09
N CYS A 35 22.70 4.76 3.86
CA CYS A 35 22.21 3.53 3.27
C CYS A 35 23.23 2.97 2.29
N ASP A 36 23.15 1.67 2.02
CA ASP A 36 24.05 1.00 1.09
C ASP A 36 23.50 1.06 -0.34
N ILE A 37 24.35 1.41 -1.30
CA ILE A 37 24.05 1.34 -2.73
C ILE A 37 24.80 0.14 -3.30
N PRO A 38 24.13 -0.80 -3.98
CA PRO A 38 24.81 -1.93 -4.61
C PRO A 38 25.90 -1.44 -5.59
N ASN A 39 27.03 -2.14 -5.61
CA ASN A 39 28.19 -1.84 -6.46
C ASN A 39 28.91 -0.50 -6.15
N GLU A 40 28.57 0.18 -5.05
CA GLU A 40 29.27 1.39 -4.61
C GLU A 40 29.97 1.16 -3.26
N ALA A 41 31.21 1.63 -3.15
CA ALA A 41 32.00 1.50 -1.92
C ALA A 41 31.60 2.55 -0.86
N THR A 42 31.01 3.66 -1.30
CA THR A 42 30.61 4.76 -0.42
C THR A 42 29.12 4.67 -0.12
N PRO A 43 28.70 4.88 1.14
CA PRO A 43 27.29 4.88 1.49
C PRO A 43 26.57 6.06 0.86
N GLY A 44 25.36 5.79 0.37
CA GLY A 44 24.41 6.81 -0.06
C GLY A 44 23.68 7.45 1.11
N GLU A 45 22.71 8.29 0.77
CA GLU A 45 21.81 8.94 1.71
C GLU A 45 20.36 8.69 1.30
N CYS A 46 19.53 8.31 2.27
CA CYS A 46 18.10 8.15 2.07
C CYS A 46 17.43 9.49 1.79
N ARG A 47 16.92 9.68 0.57
CA ARG A 47 16.19 10.88 0.17
C ARG A 47 14.87 10.53 -0.51
N PRO A 48 13.88 11.45 -0.55
CA PRO A 48 12.69 11.29 -1.39
C PRO A 48 13.09 11.07 -2.87
N PRO A 49 12.38 10.20 -3.63
CA PRO A 49 12.66 9.93 -5.04
C PRO A 49 12.77 11.17 -5.92
N GLY A 50 11.94 12.19 -5.67
CA GLY A 50 11.97 13.46 -6.40
C GLY A 50 13.23 14.29 -6.18
N GLU A 51 13.94 14.07 -5.07
CA GLU A 51 15.18 14.77 -4.71
C GLU A 51 16.43 14.00 -5.15
N CYS A 52 16.27 12.82 -5.75
CA CYS A 52 17.38 12.00 -6.22
C CYS A 52 17.47 11.98 -7.75
N ALA A 53 18.33 12.83 -8.31
CA ALA A 53 18.57 12.89 -9.76
C ALA A 53 19.04 11.53 -10.34
N ALA A 54 19.89 10.80 -9.61
CA ALA A 54 20.35 9.47 -10.00
C ALA A 54 19.20 8.48 -10.13
N TYR A 55 18.22 8.54 -9.21
CA TYR A 55 17.03 7.71 -9.24
C TYR A 55 16.14 8.02 -10.46
N GLY A 56 15.94 9.31 -10.76
CA GLY A 56 15.17 9.74 -11.92
C GLY A 56 15.68 9.16 -13.25
N LYS A 57 17.00 8.98 -13.40
CA LYS A 57 17.62 8.41 -14.59
C LYS A 57 17.41 6.90 -14.74
N ILE A 58 17.15 6.19 -13.65
CA ILE A 58 17.08 4.72 -13.66
C ILE A 58 15.68 4.15 -13.53
N ASN A 59 14.74 4.99 -13.16
CA ASN A 59 13.41 4.62 -12.78
C ASN A 59 12.47 4.66 -14.01
N ASP A 60 12.85 3.94 -15.07
CA ASP A 60 12.10 3.81 -16.31
C ASP A 60 11.39 2.44 -16.38
N VAL A 61 10.16 2.43 -16.92
CA VAL A 61 9.34 1.22 -16.98
C VAL A 61 9.85 0.18 -17.97
N SER A 62 10.53 0.61 -19.04
CA SER A 62 11.19 -0.31 -19.97
C SER A 62 12.16 -1.25 -19.26
N SER A 63 12.77 -0.77 -18.17
CA SER A 63 13.75 -1.54 -17.41
C SER A 63 13.16 -2.52 -16.38
N LEU A 64 11.85 -2.45 -16.10
CA LEU A 64 11.19 -3.30 -15.08
C LEU A 64 11.01 -4.76 -15.50
N SER A 65 11.17 -5.05 -16.79
CA SER A 65 11.28 -6.42 -17.29
C SER A 65 12.66 -7.05 -17.02
N SER A 66 13.69 -6.24 -16.73
CA SER A 66 15.04 -6.71 -16.43
C SER A 66 15.16 -7.04 -14.93
N ILE A 67 15.28 -8.33 -14.63
CA ILE A 67 15.42 -8.82 -13.25
C ILE A 67 16.61 -8.18 -12.51
N PRO A 68 17.84 -8.12 -13.07
CA PRO A 68 18.99 -7.46 -12.41
C PRO A 68 18.71 -6.01 -12.02
N ARG A 69 18.03 -5.30 -12.92
CA ARG A 69 17.74 -3.88 -12.81
C ARG A 69 16.62 -3.59 -11.82
N PHE A 70 15.51 -4.32 -11.92
CA PHE A 70 14.44 -4.23 -10.95
C PHE A 70 14.91 -4.59 -9.54
N SER A 71 15.76 -5.62 -9.43
CA SER A 71 16.38 -6.00 -8.15
C SER A 71 17.25 -4.88 -7.57
N PHE A 72 17.98 -4.14 -8.40
CA PHE A 72 18.73 -2.97 -7.97
C PHE A 72 17.80 -1.89 -7.41
N ILE A 73 16.73 -1.53 -8.15
CA ILE A 73 15.73 -0.55 -7.72
C ILE A 73 15.11 -0.93 -6.37
N LYS A 74 14.86 -2.22 -6.15
CA LYS A 74 14.34 -2.74 -4.89
C LYS A 74 15.37 -2.64 -3.76
N GLN A 75 16.63 -2.97 -3.99
CA GLN A 75 17.69 -2.93 -2.97
C GLN A 75 18.04 -1.52 -2.50
N ILE A 76 17.85 -0.50 -3.34
CA ILE A 76 18.06 0.90 -2.96
C ILE A 76 16.87 1.53 -2.23
N GLN A 77 15.74 0.83 -2.09
CA GLN A 77 14.64 1.30 -1.22
C GLN A 77 15.14 1.32 0.23
N CYS A 78 14.90 2.40 0.95
CA CYS A 78 15.39 2.54 2.31
C CYS A 78 14.36 3.15 3.25
N ASN A 79 14.59 2.99 4.56
CA ASN A 79 13.61 3.32 5.59
C ASN A 79 13.80 4.76 6.11
N GLY A 80 13.17 5.73 5.43
CA GLY A 80 13.10 7.12 5.91
C GLY A 80 11.87 7.37 6.80
N SER A 81 10.70 6.89 6.40
CA SER A 81 9.47 6.90 7.21
C SER A 81 8.51 5.80 6.74
N ASP A 82 7.51 5.47 7.56
CA ASP A 82 6.38 4.61 7.13
C ASP A 82 5.48 5.31 6.07
N ALA A 83 5.76 6.58 5.74
CA ALA A 83 4.86 7.50 5.04
C ALA A 83 5.29 7.79 3.60
N VAL A 84 6.58 8.07 3.40
CA VAL A 84 7.14 8.57 2.14
C VAL A 84 8.14 7.53 1.65
N PRO A 85 8.15 7.16 0.36
CA PRO A 85 9.17 6.27 -0.16
C PRO A 85 10.51 7.01 -0.10
N PHE A 86 11.55 6.35 0.39
CA PHE A 86 12.91 6.85 0.30
C PHE A 86 13.75 5.92 -0.56
N VAL A 87 14.65 6.52 -1.31
CA VAL A 87 15.64 5.81 -2.11
C VAL A 87 17.03 6.21 -1.66
N CYS A 88 17.95 5.26 -1.68
CA CYS A 88 19.34 5.49 -1.40
C CYS A 88 19.97 6.24 -2.57
N CYS A 89 20.30 7.51 -2.36
CA CYS A 89 20.85 8.39 -3.37
C CYS A 89 22.36 8.57 -3.19
N PRO A 90 23.17 8.55 -4.27
CA PRO A 90 24.59 8.87 -4.17
C PRO A 90 24.80 10.27 -3.58
N ARG A 91 25.72 10.40 -2.62
CA ARG A 91 26.01 11.68 -1.95
C ARG A 91 26.79 12.65 -2.85
N THR A 92 27.62 12.10 -3.72
CA THR A 92 28.50 12.83 -4.64
C THR A 92 28.34 12.23 -6.04
N GLY A 93 27.31 12.65 -6.76
CA GLY A 93 27.06 12.18 -8.12
C GLY A 93 25.61 12.36 -8.55
N GLU A 94 25.39 12.46 -9.86
CA GLU A 94 24.05 12.51 -10.44
C GLU A 94 23.59 11.18 -11.03
N SER A 95 24.39 10.12 -10.90
CA SER A 95 24.14 8.80 -11.48
C SER A 95 24.71 7.71 -10.57
N TYR A 96 24.06 6.56 -10.56
CA TYR A 96 24.60 5.33 -10.01
C TYR A 96 25.70 4.78 -10.92
N LEU A 97 26.74 4.16 -10.35
CA LEU A 97 27.85 3.60 -11.13
C LEU A 97 27.42 2.40 -11.99
N GLU A 98 26.84 1.38 -11.34
CA GLU A 98 26.38 0.14 -11.97
C GLU A 98 24.99 -0.21 -11.44
N PRO A 99 23.93 0.29 -12.09
CA PRO A 99 22.60 0.24 -11.49
C PRO A 99 21.83 -1.05 -11.82
N PHE A 100 22.49 -2.18 -11.59
CA PHE A 100 22.00 -3.55 -11.76
C PHE A 100 22.67 -4.46 -10.72
N VAL A 101 22.04 -5.56 -10.36
CA VAL A 101 22.62 -6.57 -9.46
C VAL A 101 23.34 -7.64 -10.28
N ASN A 102 24.52 -8.06 -9.87
CA ASN A 102 25.26 -9.14 -10.55
C ASN A 102 24.49 -10.46 -10.52
N GLU A 103 24.45 -11.14 -11.67
CA GLU A 103 23.66 -12.37 -11.90
C GLU A 103 24.27 -13.64 -11.29
N THR A 104 25.38 -13.56 -10.56
CA THR A 104 26.09 -14.71 -9.98
C THR A 104 25.36 -15.34 -8.78
N ALA A 105 24.07 -15.03 -8.61
CA ALA A 105 23.24 -15.50 -7.51
C ALA A 105 22.80 -16.95 -7.70
N THR A 106 22.89 -17.72 -6.63
CA THR A 106 22.36 -19.09 -6.62
C THR A 106 20.84 -19.07 -6.51
N PRO A 107 20.11 -20.01 -7.15
CA PRO A 107 18.66 -20.12 -6.95
C PRO A 107 18.32 -20.30 -5.48
N LYS A 108 17.35 -19.52 -4.99
CA LYS A 108 16.82 -19.70 -3.63
C LYS A 108 16.04 -21.01 -3.60
N ASN A 109 16.53 -21.99 -2.87
CA ASN A 109 15.81 -23.23 -2.63
C ASN A 109 14.63 -22.95 -1.69
N ARG A 110 13.44 -22.69 -2.25
CA ARG A 110 12.20 -22.63 -1.49
C ARG A 110 11.82 -24.05 -1.07
N VAL A 111 11.99 -24.36 0.21
CA VAL A 111 11.35 -25.54 0.80
C VAL A 111 9.88 -25.21 0.91
N THR A 112 9.02 -25.96 0.21
CA THR A 112 7.56 -25.78 0.30
C THR A 112 7.16 -25.77 1.76
N SER A 113 6.66 -24.62 2.23
CA SER A 113 6.30 -24.48 3.64
C SER A 113 5.27 -25.54 4.01
N ARG A 114 5.35 -26.13 5.22
CA ARG A 114 4.26 -26.99 5.73
C ARG A 114 2.91 -26.26 5.71
N LEU A 115 2.95 -24.94 5.83
CA LEU A 115 1.79 -24.06 5.72
C LEU A 115 1.14 -24.16 4.34
N ALA A 116 1.87 -24.44 3.25
CA ALA A 116 1.33 -24.49 1.87
C ALA A 116 0.27 -25.59 1.68
N PHE A 117 0.28 -26.58 2.56
CA PHE A 117 -0.62 -27.73 2.53
C PHE A 117 -1.79 -27.60 3.52
N ASP A 118 -1.80 -26.57 4.36
CA ASP A 118 -2.89 -26.35 5.32
C ASP A 118 -4.05 -25.62 4.64
N ALA A 119 -5.11 -26.38 4.36
CA ALA A 119 -6.26 -25.93 3.60
C ALA A 119 -7.15 -24.93 4.33
N ASP A 120 -7.09 -24.90 5.65
CA ASP A 120 -7.99 -24.12 6.50
C ASP A 120 -7.31 -22.85 7.04
N SER A 121 -6.03 -22.65 6.71
CA SER A 121 -5.26 -21.50 7.15
C SER A 121 -5.49 -20.26 6.26
N CYS A 122 -5.75 -19.11 6.89
CA CYS A 122 -5.92 -17.82 6.24
C CYS A 122 -4.98 -16.76 6.84
N GLY A 123 -4.74 -15.66 6.13
CA GLY A 123 -4.00 -14.50 6.65
C GLY A 123 -2.52 -14.75 6.91
N ILE A 124 -1.99 -15.90 6.49
CA ILE A 124 -0.58 -16.27 6.65
C ILE A 124 0.18 -15.85 5.41
N GLN A 125 1.41 -15.36 5.59
CA GLN A 125 2.37 -15.16 4.51
C GLN A 125 3.72 -15.76 4.93
N SER A 126 4.48 -16.29 3.98
CA SER A 126 5.83 -16.85 4.20
C SER A 126 6.84 -15.78 4.61
N TYR A 127 6.53 -14.51 4.30
CA TYR A 127 7.34 -13.37 4.68
C TYR A 127 7.29 -13.10 6.18
N VAL A 128 8.37 -13.47 6.88
CA VAL A 128 8.61 -13.12 8.29
C VAL A 128 9.45 -11.84 8.33
N ALA A 129 8.84 -10.77 8.84
CA ALA A 129 9.34 -9.40 8.86
C ALA A 129 10.87 -9.23 8.98
N LYS A 130 11.50 -8.77 7.89
CA LYS A 130 12.44 -7.65 7.98
C LYS A 130 11.74 -6.50 7.30
N ILE A 131 11.01 -5.65 8.02
CA ILE A 131 10.45 -4.42 7.44
C ILE A 131 11.63 -3.58 6.92
N ARG A 132 12.07 -3.85 5.70
CA ARG A 132 12.83 -2.92 4.88
C ARG A 132 11.81 -1.86 4.49
N GLY A 133 12.15 -0.60 4.75
CA GLY A 133 11.33 0.52 4.33
C GLY A 133 11.16 0.54 2.82
N GLY A 134 10.06 1.11 2.35
CA GLY A 134 9.74 1.20 0.92
C GLY A 134 8.26 0.96 0.64
N GLN A 135 7.81 1.36 -0.55
CA GLN A 135 6.44 1.13 -1.01
C GLN A 135 6.33 -0.10 -1.92
N LEU A 136 7.44 -0.70 -2.36
CA LEU A 136 7.41 -1.95 -3.11
C LEU A 136 7.08 -3.10 -2.15
N ALA A 137 6.10 -3.93 -2.51
CA ALA A 137 5.83 -5.16 -1.78
C ALA A 137 6.95 -6.19 -2.05
N GLU A 138 7.12 -7.14 -1.13
CA GLU A 138 7.96 -8.30 -1.37
C GLU A 138 7.25 -9.30 -2.28
N ILE A 139 8.02 -10.15 -2.97
CA ILE A 139 7.52 -11.04 -4.01
C ILE A 139 6.44 -12.01 -3.49
N ASP A 140 6.55 -12.43 -2.22
CA ASP A 140 5.61 -13.30 -1.51
C ASP A 140 4.82 -12.59 -0.40
N GLU A 141 4.80 -11.25 -0.38
CA GLU A 141 3.98 -10.47 0.55
C GLU A 141 2.54 -10.36 0.04
N PHE A 142 1.56 -10.46 0.95
CA PHE A 142 0.13 -10.39 0.62
C PHE A 142 -0.31 -11.39 -0.48
N PRO A 143 -0.17 -12.72 -0.26
CA PRO A 143 -0.46 -13.77 -1.25
C PRO A 143 -1.96 -13.91 -1.61
N TRP A 144 -2.86 -13.15 -0.98
CA TRP A 144 -4.29 -13.10 -1.29
C TRP A 144 -4.66 -12.04 -2.32
N MET A 145 -3.72 -11.21 -2.76
CA MET A 145 -3.99 -10.15 -3.71
C MET A 145 -4.50 -10.71 -5.05
N ALA A 146 -5.59 -10.12 -5.54
CA ALA A 146 -6.18 -10.44 -6.82
C ALA A 146 -6.22 -9.20 -7.71
N MET A 147 -5.92 -9.37 -8.99
CA MET A 147 -6.05 -8.33 -10.01
C MET A 147 -7.22 -8.66 -10.94
N LEU A 148 -8.12 -7.70 -11.12
CA LEU A 148 -9.29 -7.83 -11.98
C LEU A 148 -8.98 -7.29 -13.38
N LEU A 149 -9.14 -8.18 -14.36
CA LEU A 149 -8.87 -7.91 -15.77
C LEU A 149 -10.18 -7.85 -16.55
N TYR A 150 -10.34 -6.82 -17.37
CA TYR A 150 -11.57 -6.52 -18.09
C TYR A 150 -11.35 -6.58 -19.59
N GLU A 151 -12.28 -7.20 -20.31
CA GLU A 151 -12.28 -7.28 -21.76
C GLU A 151 -13.24 -6.22 -22.32
N ARG A 152 -12.67 -5.31 -23.13
CA ARG A 152 -13.41 -4.29 -23.88
C ARG A 152 -13.97 -4.86 -25.18
N GLU A 153 -14.88 -4.12 -25.82
CA GLU A 153 -15.53 -4.53 -27.08
C GLU A 153 -14.54 -4.85 -28.22
N ASN A 154 -13.33 -4.29 -28.18
CA ASN A 154 -12.27 -4.55 -29.16
C ASN A 154 -11.35 -5.72 -28.76
N ASN A 155 -11.77 -6.58 -27.83
CA ASN A 155 -11.02 -7.71 -27.27
C ASN A 155 -9.71 -7.33 -26.56
N MET A 156 -9.49 -6.05 -26.26
CA MET A 156 -8.36 -5.65 -25.42
C MET A 156 -8.67 -5.95 -23.96
N VAL A 157 -7.79 -6.73 -23.33
CA VAL A 157 -7.82 -7.00 -21.90
C VAL A 157 -7.00 -5.93 -21.18
N ALA A 158 -7.59 -5.27 -20.20
CA ALA A 158 -6.94 -4.23 -19.41
C ALA A 158 -7.17 -4.43 -17.92
N GLN A 159 -6.17 -4.08 -17.12
CA GLN A 159 -6.28 -4.00 -15.67
C GLN A 159 -7.28 -2.89 -15.27
N GLY A 160 -8.12 -3.18 -14.28
CA GLY A 160 -9.10 -2.21 -13.77
C GLY A 160 -9.09 -2.04 -12.26
N CYS A 161 -9.28 -3.12 -11.50
CA CYS A 161 -9.47 -3.11 -10.06
C CYS A 161 -8.63 -4.20 -9.39
N GLY A 162 -8.53 -4.12 -8.06
CA GLY A 162 -8.01 -5.16 -7.21
C GLY A 162 -9.11 -5.96 -6.50
N GLY A 163 -8.67 -6.92 -5.69
CA GLY A 163 -9.50 -7.75 -4.82
C GLY A 163 -8.64 -8.56 -3.86
N ALA A 164 -9.29 -9.33 -2.99
CA ALA A 164 -8.61 -10.27 -2.11
C ALA A 164 -9.30 -11.62 -2.08
N LEU A 165 -8.51 -12.69 -2.19
CA LEU A 165 -8.97 -14.06 -1.99
C LEU A 165 -9.33 -14.26 -0.51
N ILE A 166 -10.58 -14.59 -0.20
CA ILE A 166 -11.10 -14.81 1.17
C ILE A 166 -11.41 -16.28 1.48
N SER A 167 -11.46 -17.12 0.45
CA SER A 167 -11.45 -18.58 0.55
C SER A 167 -10.80 -19.17 -0.69
N ARG A 168 -10.78 -20.49 -0.86
CA ARG A 168 -10.12 -21.12 -2.02
C ARG A 168 -10.73 -20.73 -3.38
N THR A 169 -11.97 -20.24 -3.41
CA THR A 169 -12.70 -19.93 -4.65
C THR A 169 -13.43 -18.60 -4.64
N TYR A 170 -13.34 -17.81 -3.56
CA TYR A 170 -14.04 -16.53 -3.46
C TYR A 170 -13.06 -15.38 -3.31
N VAL A 171 -13.21 -14.38 -4.17
CA VAL A 171 -12.54 -13.08 -4.09
C VAL A 171 -13.55 -12.03 -3.67
N VAL A 172 -13.19 -11.21 -2.69
CA VAL A 172 -13.93 -9.99 -2.33
C VAL A 172 -13.32 -8.79 -3.05
N THR A 173 -14.19 -7.91 -3.54
CA THR A 173 -13.83 -6.64 -4.22
C THR A 173 -14.94 -5.61 -4.02
N ALA A 174 -14.83 -4.44 -4.62
CA ALA A 174 -15.86 -3.41 -4.62
C ALA A 174 -16.97 -3.72 -5.64
N ALA A 175 -18.20 -3.33 -5.37
CA ALA A 175 -19.31 -3.53 -6.31
C ALA A 175 -19.15 -2.67 -7.57
N HIS A 176 -18.63 -1.45 -7.44
CA HIS A 176 -18.35 -0.58 -8.58
C HIS A 176 -17.33 -1.18 -9.57
N CYS A 177 -16.52 -2.15 -9.13
CA CYS A 177 -15.59 -2.88 -9.99
C CYS A 177 -16.26 -3.95 -10.86
N VAL A 178 -17.52 -4.31 -10.61
CA VAL A 178 -18.19 -5.41 -11.31
C VAL A 178 -19.57 -5.08 -11.86
N THR A 179 -20.13 -3.91 -11.50
CA THR A 179 -21.44 -3.46 -11.98
C THR A 179 -21.48 -1.94 -12.14
N GLY A 180 -22.51 -1.44 -12.84
CA GLY A 180 -22.72 -0.03 -13.14
C GLY A 180 -22.44 0.31 -14.60
N LYS A 181 -23.36 1.05 -15.24
CA LYS A 181 -23.29 1.35 -16.67
C LYS A 181 -22.02 2.13 -17.04
N ASN A 182 -21.67 3.13 -16.25
CA ASN A 182 -20.48 3.96 -16.50
C ASN A 182 -19.18 3.17 -16.43
N PHE A 183 -19.05 2.27 -15.45
CA PHE A 183 -17.85 1.45 -15.28
C PHE A 183 -17.73 0.44 -16.42
N MET A 184 -18.80 -0.30 -16.71
CA MET A 184 -18.81 -1.34 -17.75
C MET A 184 -18.57 -0.74 -19.15
N GLN A 185 -19.08 0.46 -19.43
CA GLN A 185 -18.80 1.16 -20.70
C GLN A 185 -17.33 1.59 -20.83
N GLN A 186 -16.67 1.94 -19.73
CA GLN A 186 -15.28 2.42 -19.74
C GLN A 186 -14.25 1.30 -19.68
N LYS A 187 -14.54 0.23 -18.93
CA LYS A 187 -13.60 -0.85 -18.62
C LYS A 187 -13.92 -2.15 -19.35
N GLY A 188 -15.17 -2.39 -19.73
CA GLY A 188 -15.61 -3.64 -20.34
C GLY A 188 -16.12 -4.63 -19.30
N SER A 189 -16.24 -5.90 -19.69
CA SER A 189 -16.72 -6.97 -18.82
C SER A 189 -15.58 -7.66 -18.08
N LEU A 190 -15.81 -8.06 -16.82
CA LEU A 190 -14.82 -8.81 -16.06
C LEU A 190 -14.51 -10.13 -16.78
N LYS A 191 -13.26 -10.29 -17.21
CA LYS A 191 -12.80 -11.45 -17.98
C LYS A 191 -12.05 -12.45 -17.12
N PHE A 192 -11.08 -11.97 -16.35
CA PHE A 192 -10.24 -12.80 -15.50
C PHE A 192 -10.00 -12.17 -14.13
N VAL A 193 -9.87 -13.05 -13.15
CA VAL A 193 -9.25 -12.79 -11.86
C VAL A 193 -7.83 -13.35 -11.93
N ARG A 194 -6.84 -12.46 -11.96
CA ARG A 194 -5.43 -12.83 -11.93
C ARG A 194 -4.95 -12.99 -10.49
N LEU A 195 -4.31 -14.10 -10.19
CA LEU A 195 -3.70 -14.41 -8.89
C LEU A 195 -2.20 -14.70 -9.06
N ARG A 196 -1.44 -14.64 -7.95
CA ARG A 196 0.04 -14.84 -7.91
C ARG A 196 0.86 -13.80 -8.67
N GLU A 197 0.22 -12.73 -9.15
CA GLU A 197 0.88 -11.63 -9.83
C GLU A 197 1.78 -10.85 -8.85
N TYR A 198 2.93 -10.39 -9.35
CA TYR A 198 3.79 -9.46 -8.65
C TYR A 198 4.26 -8.33 -9.60
N ASN A 199 4.82 -8.68 -10.76
CA ASN A 199 5.27 -7.74 -11.79
C ASN A 199 4.63 -8.06 -13.14
N ILE A 200 3.72 -7.20 -13.62
CA ILE A 200 2.93 -7.46 -14.83
C ILE A 200 3.73 -7.59 -16.13
N HIS A 201 5.03 -7.27 -16.11
CA HIS A 201 5.94 -7.37 -17.26
C HIS A 201 6.72 -8.68 -17.33
N THR A 202 6.69 -9.52 -16.28
CA THR A 202 7.43 -10.77 -16.20
C THR A 202 6.51 -11.92 -15.76
N ASN A 203 6.86 -13.14 -16.14
CA ASN A 203 6.20 -14.37 -15.69
C ASN A 203 7.08 -15.59 -16.04
N PRO A 204 7.58 -16.39 -15.09
CA PRO A 204 7.50 -16.16 -13.64
C PRO A 204 8.28 -14.91 -13.22
N ASP A 205 7.91 -14.33 -12.09
CA ASP A 205 8.59 -13.17 -11.53
C ASP A 205 9.83 -13.60 -10.75
N CYS A 206 10.91 -12.83 -10.84
CA CYS A 206 12.12 -13.09 -10.06
C CYS A 206 12.73 -11.81 -9.50
N VAL A 207 13.38 -11.92 -8.35
CA VAL A 207 14.18 -10.87 -7.72
C VAL A 207 15.49 -11.44 -7.20
N PHE A 208 16.56 -10.65 -7.27
CA PHE A 208 17.82 -10.94 -6.59
C PHE A 208 17.82 -10.28 -5.21
N GLU A 209 17.92 -11.09 -4.17
CA GLU A 209 18.01 -10.62 -2.79
C GLU A 209 19.07 -11.44 -2.04
N ASN A 210 19.99 -10.76 -1.33
CA ASN A 210 21.04 -11.39 -0.52
C ASN A 210 21.87 -12.44 -1.31
N ASN A 211 22.22 -12.15 -2.57
CA ASN A 211 22.93 -13.04 -3.49
C ASN A 211 22.17 -14.34 -3.85
N LEU A 212 20.85 -14.35 -3.67
CA LEU A 212 19.97 -15.42 -4.09
C LEU A 212 18.98 -14.93 -5.13
N LYS A 213 18.69 -15.77 -6.13
CA LYS A 213 17.61 -15.54 -7.10
C LYS A 213 16.33 -16.17 -6.55
N ASP A 214 15.39 -15.34 -6.13
CA ASP A 214 14.09 -15.76 -5.63
C ASP A 214 13.04 -15.57 -6.73
N CYS A 215 12.38 -16.65 -7.14
CA CYS A 215 11.37 -16.61 -8.19
C CYS A 215 10.00 -17.08 -7.68
N SER A 216 8.95 -16.48 -8.23
CA SER A 216 7.57 -16.88 -8.00
C SER A 216 7.18 -18.10 -8.81
N GLU A 217 6.02 -18.67 -8.46
CA GLU A 217 5.27 -19.47 -9.40
C GLU A 217 4.67 -18.59 -10.49
N ASP A 218 4.22 -19.21 -11.60
CA ASP A 218 3.53 -18.49 -12.66
C ASP A 218 2.24 -17.85 -12.15
N MET A 219 1.95 -16.65 -12.68
CA MET A 219 0.64 -16.02 -12.52
C MET A 219 -0.45 -16.90 -13.13
N ILE A 220 -1.66 -16.82 -12.58
CA ILE A 220 -2.82 -17.57 -13.07
C ILE A 220 -4.00 -16.65 -13.36
N ASP A 221 -4.55 -16.76 -14.56
CA ASP A 221 -5.77 -16.06 -14.97
C ASP A 221 -6.97 -17.02 -14.88
N LEU A 222 -7.93 -16.71 -14.02
CA LEU A 222 -9.12 -17.53 -13.80
C LEU A 222 -10.39 -16.78 -14.18
N PRO A 223 -11.25 -17.33 -15.05
CA PRO A 223 -12.54 -16.70 -15.36
C PRO A 223 -13.48 -16.73 -14.14
N PRO A 224 -14.37 -15.73 -14.03
CA PRO A 224 -15.38 -15.72 -12.98
C PRO A 224 -16.49 -16.74 -13.28
N LYS A 225 -16.72 -17.66 -12.35
CA LYS A 225 -17.89 -18.56 -12.34
C LYS A 225 -19.17 -17.83 -11.97
N ALA A 226 -19.09 -16.91 -11.03
CA ALA A 226 -20.20 -16.07 -10.60
C ALA A 226 -19.70 -14.71 -10.13
N VAL A 227 -20.48 -13.67 -10.39
CA VAL A 227 -20.23 -12.30 -9.94
C VAL A 227 -21.45 -11.83 -9.16
N ILE A 228 -21.25 -11.52 -7.88
CA ILE A 228 -22.32 -11.31 -6.91
C ILE A 228 -22.10 -9.93 -6.25
N PRO A 229 -22.55 -8.83 -6.88
CA PRO A 229 -22.57 -7.53 -6.21
C PRO A 229 -23.61 -7.52 -5.09
N HIS A 230 -23.36 -6.72 -4.05
CA HIS A 230 -24.35 -6.56 -2.98
C HIS A 230 -25.68 -6.03 -3.55
N PRO A 231 -26.84 -6.63 -3.21
CA PRO A 231 -28.12 -6.31 -3.85
C PRO A 231 -28.61 -4.88 -3.60
N GLN A 232 -28.11 -4.24 -2.54
CA GLN A 232 -28.43 -2.85 -2.20
C GLN A 232 -27.43 -1.83 -2.79
N TYR A 233 -26.41 -2.27 -3.52
CA TYR A 233 -25.47 -1.36 -4.16
C TYR A 233 -26.17 -0.55 -5.28
N ASN A 234 -25.99 0.76 -5.27
CA ASN A 234 -26.52 1.65 -6.29
C ASN A 234 -25.36 2.44 -6.95
N SER A 235 -25.05 2.11 -8.21
CA SER A 235 -23.96 2.75 -8.96
C SER A 235 -24.15 4.25 -9.19
N GLU A 236 -25.39 4.73 -9.15
CA GLU A 236 -25.73 6.15 -9.36
C GLU A 236 -25.67 6.97 -8.06
N SER A 237 -25.50 6.33 -6.90
CA SER A 237 -25.43 7.02 -5.61
C SER A 237 -24.08 7.71 -5.42
N THR A 238 -24.09 8.99 -5.06
CA THR A 238 -22.86 9.73 -4.71
C THR A 238 -22.19 9.19 -3.45
N ASN A 239 -22.94 8.54 -2.56
CA ASN A 239 -22.41 8.02 -1.30
C ASN A 239 -21.74 6.66 -1.45
N GLN A 240 -21.94 5.95 -2.56
CA GLN A 240 -21.38 4.61 -2.82
C GLN A 240 -21.56 3.64 -1.62
N GLU A 241 -22.75 3.63 -1.04
CA GLU A 241 -23.09 2.67 0.02
C GLU A 241 -23.19 1.26 -0.55
N HIS A 242 -22.92 0.25 0.28
CA HIS A 242 -22.97 -1.17 -0.11
C HIS A 242 -21.99 -1.55 -1.24
N ASP A 243 -20.88 -0.82 -1.36
CA ASP A 243 -19.88 -1.04 -2.39
C ASP A 243 -18.99 -2.26 -2.08
N ILE A 244 -19.57 -3.45 -2.19
CA ILE A 244 -18.90 -4.74 -2.01
C ILE A 244 -19.49 -5.79 -2.97
N ALA A 245 -18.62 -6.63 -3.51
CA ALA A 245 -18.98 -7.75 -4.36
C ALA A 245 -18.15 -8.99 -4.04
N LEU A 246 -18.70 -10.15 -4.38
CA LEU A 246 -18.00 -11.42 -4.38
C LEU A 246 -17.85 -11.92 -5.81
N ILE A 247 -16.69 -12.47 -6.12
CA ILE A 247 -16.42 -13.18 -7.36
C ILE A 247 -16.06 -14.62 -7.00
N GLN A 248 -16.85 -15.58 -7.49
CA GLN A 248 -16.49 -16.98 -7.43
C GLN A 248 -15.64 -17.32 -8.66
N ILE A 249 -14.44 -17.85 -8.48
CA ILE A 249 -13.58 -18.31 -9.60
C ILE A 249 -13.93 -19.75 -10.00
N GLU A 250 -13.73 -20.10 -11.28
CA GLU A 250 -14.10 -21.42 -11.81
C GLU A 250 -13.28 -22.59 -11.25
N GLN A 251 -12.00 -22.34 -10.96
CA GLN A 251 -11.06 -23.36 -10.53
C GLN A 251 -10.55 -23.09 -9.11
N THR A 252 -10.15 -24.15 -8.42
CA THR A 252 -9.59 -24.08 -7.06
C THR A 252 -8.07 -24.26 -7.16
N PRO A 253 -7.29 -23.18 -7.33
CA PRO A 253 -5.84 -23.31 -7.38
C PRO A 253 -5.29 -23.80 -6.04
N PRO A 254 -4.22 -24.63 -6.05
CA PRO A 254 -3.56 -25.05 -4.82
C PRO A 254 -2.94 -23.84 -4.13
N TYR A 255 -2.99 -23.84 -2.79
CA TYR A 255 -2.29 -22.85 -2.00
C TYR A 255 -0.78 -23.08 -2.08
N SER A 256 -0.07 -21.98 -1.94
CA SER A 256 1.38 -21.95 -1.92
C SER A 256 1.88 -20.76 -1.13
N ASP A 257 3.17 -20.46 -1.20
CA ASP A 257 3.74 -19.26 -0.60
C ASP A 257 3.27 -17.98 -1.32
N PHE A 258 2.82 -18.10 -2.58
CA PHE A 258 2.36 -16.98 -3.42
C PHE A 258 0.84 -16.90 -3.57
N LEU A 259 0.11 -17.85 -3.00
CA LEU A 259 -1.35 -17.88 -3.08
C LEU A 259 -2.00 -18.43 -1.82
N ARG A 260 -2.75 -17.57 -1.11
CA ARG A 260 -3.54 -17.92 0.07
C ARG A 260 -4.76 -17.03 0.21
N ALA A 261 -5.72 -17.43 1.04
CA ALA A 261 -6.78 -16.53 1.47
C ALA A 261 -6.33 -15.61 2.62
N ILE A 262 -6.88 -14.39 2.67
CA ILE A 262 -6.83 -13.53 3.86
C ILE A 262 -7.94 -13.92 4.84
N CYS A 263 -7.71 -13.75 6.15
CA CYS A 263 -8.77 -14.00 7.12
C CYS A 263 -9.84 -12.90 7.10
N LEU A 264 -11.09 -13.29 7.31
CA LEU A 264 -12.17 -12.35 7.61
C LEU A 264 -12.06 -11.81 9.05
N PRO A 265 -12.67 -10.65 9.35
CA PRO A 265 -12.78 -10.15 10.72
C PRO A 265 -13.56 -11.10 11.64
N GLU A 266 -13.27 -11.04 12.93
CA GLU A 266 -14.04 -11.75 13.95
C GLU A 266 -15.40 -11.07 14.19
N GLN A 267 -16.39 -11.86 14.58
CA GLN A 267 -17.77 -11.38 14.74
C GLN A 267 -17.91 -10.33 15.85
N ASN A 268 -17.08 -10.43 16.90
CA ASN A 268 -17.09 -9.52 18.06
C ASN A 268 -16.00 -8.44 17.98
N TYR A 269 -15.43 -8.20 16.81
CA TYR A 269 -14.38 -7.20 16.63
C TYR A 269 -14.95 -5.77 16.74
N ASP A 270 -14.46 -4.99 17.70
CA ASP A 270 -14.97 -3.63 18.01
C ASP A 270 -14.21 -2.51 17.29
N GLY A 271 -13.19 -2.85 16.48
CA GLY A 271 -12.36 -1.87 15.77
C GLY A 271 -11.47 -1.00 16.66
N SER A 272 -11.45 -1.22 17.97
CA SER A 272 -10.78 -0.32 18.94
C SER A 272 -9.26 -0.55 19.06
N SER A 273 -8.74 -1.61 18.42
CA SER A 273 -7.36 -2.09 18.61
C SER A 273 -6.45 -1.96 17.38
N VAL A 274 -6.92 -1.35 16.28
CA VAL A 274 -6.10 -1.19 15.05
C VAL A 274 -5.68 0.25 14.84
N ASP A 275 -4.44 0.54 15.22
CA ASP A 275 -3.81 1.84 14.98
C ASP A 275 -3.19 1.95 13.58
N LYS A 276 -2.79 0.81 12.99
CA LYS A 276 -2.14 0.75 11.67
C LYS A 276 -2.82 -0.26 10.76
N LEU A 277 -3.24 0.23 9.60
CA LEU A 277 -3.80 -0.54 8.50
C LEU A 277 -2.79 -0.62 7.37
N SER A 278 -2.92 -1.64 6.53
CA SER A 278 -2.10 -1.80 5.33
C SER A 278 -2.98 -2.00 4.11
N VAL A 279 -2.65 -1.34 3.02
CA VAL A 279 -3.26 -1.56 1.71
C VAL A 279 -2.17 -2.03 0.75
N SER A 280 -2.54 -2.90 -0.18
CA SER A 280 -1.65 -3.38 -1.24
C SER A 280 -2.40 -3.41 -2.56
N GLY A 281 -1.67 -3.25 -3.67
CA GLY A 281 -2.23 -3.26 -5.00
C GLY A 281 -1.26 -2.74 -6.06
N TRP A 282 -1.79 -2.45 -7.24
CA TRP A 282 -1.06 -1.97 -8.41
C TRP A 282 -1.55 -0.59 -8.84
N GLY A 283 -2.07 0.19 -7.89
CA GLY A 283 -2.53 1.55 -8.11
C GLY A 283 -1.44 2.52 -8.54
N ARG A 284 -1.82 3.77 -8.78
CA ARG A 284 -0.86 4.82 -9.15
C ARG A 284 0.19 5.01 -8.08
N THR A 285 1.39 5.38 -8.50
CA THR A 285 2.49 5.72 -7.60
C THR A 285 3.34 6.85 -8.16
N ASP A 286 3.85 7.69 -7.27
CA ASP A 286 4.83 8.70 -7.62
C ASP A 286 6.23 8.10 -7.84
N ILE A 287 6.46 6.84 -7.44
CA ILE A 287 7.72 6.15 -7.65
C ILE A 287 8.07 6.17 -9.13
N PHE A 288 7.15 5.92 -10.05
CA PHE A 288 7.39 5.83 -11.51
C PHE A 288 7.00 7.09 -12.30
N LYS A 289 6.68 8.20 -11.62
CA LYS A 289 6.03 9.40 -12.20
C LYS A 289 6.79 10.04 -13.36
N ASN A 290 8.12 10.10 -13.27
CA ASN A 290 8.95 10.85 -14.21
C ASN A 290 8.97 10.26 -15.63
N ASN A 291 8.66 8.97 -15.79
CA ASN A 291 8.75 8.27 -17.08
C ASN A 291 7.42 7.69 -17.56
N LEU A 292 6.42 7.54 -16.69
CA LEU A 292 5.08 7.07 -17.06
C LEU A 292 4.08 8.20 -17.36
N GLY A 293 4.38 9.42 -16.92
CA GLY A 293 3.43 10.53 -16.96
C GLY A 293 2.41 10.46 -15.83
N PRO A 294 1.56 11.49 -15.68
CA PRO A 294 0.51 11.48 -14.68
C PRO A 294 -0.47 10.34 -14.99
N ASN A 295 -0.94 9.65 -13.94
CA ASN A 295 -2.06 8.69 -13.97
C ASN A 295 -1.78 7.22 -14.35
N VAL A 296 -0.54 6.75 -14.40
CA VAL A 296 -0.25 5.34 -14.75
C VAL A 296 -0.24 4.42 -13.53
N LEU A 297 -0.79 3.22 -13.70
CA LEU A 297 -0.82 2.15 -12.70
C LEU A 297 0.59 1.58 -12.48
N SER A 298 0.88 1.20 -11.24
CA SER A 298 2.16 0.55 -10.92
C SER A 298 2.22 -0.83 -11.58
N PRO A 299 3.27 -1.14 -12.36
CA PRO A 299 3.44 -2.49 -12.89
C PRO A 299 3.84 -3.51 -11.81
N ILE A 300 4.31 -3.03 -10.66
CA ILE A 300 4.78 -3.85 -9.53
C ILE A 300 3.84 -3.68 -8.34
N LYS A 301 3.58 -4.76 -7.62
CA LYS A 301 2.77 -4.73 -6.39
C LYS A 301 3.36 -3.79 -5.36
N LEU A 302 2.52 -2.88 -4.86
CA LEU A 302 2.85 -1.88 -3.87
C LEU A 302 2.24 -2.21 -2.51
N LYS A 303 2.73 -1.54 -1.47
CA LYS A 303 2.19 -1.54 -0.13
C LYS A 303 2.25 -0.15 0.50
N LEU A 304 1.26 0.15 1.31
CA LEU A 304 1.18 1.41 2.05
C LEU A 304 0.58 1.18 3.43
N SER A 305 1.18 1.80 4.45
CA SER A 305 0.63 1.82 5.81
C SER A 305 -0.20 3.07 6.02
N LEU A 306 -1.42 2.90 6.51
CA LEU A 306 -2.37 3.99 6.75
C LEU A 306 -2.87 3.97 8.20
N PRO A 307 -3.06 5.14 8.83
CA PRO A 307 -3.74 5.22 10.11
C PRO A 307 -5.23 4.91 9.94
N TYR A 308 -5.83 4.29 10.94
CA TYR A 308 -7.29 4.23 11.04
C TYR A 308 -7.86 5.60 11.44
N VAL A 309 -8.96 6.01 10.82
CA VAL A 309 -9.67 7.25 11.16
C VAL A 309 -11.01 6.94 11.80
N LYS A 310 -11.19 7.41 13.05
CA LYS A 310 -12.45 7.26 13.79
C LYS A 310 -13.62 7.84 13.00
N ARG A 311 -14.74 7.12 13.03
CA ARG A 311 -15.97 7.45 12.29
C ARG A 311 -16.44 8.89 12.49
N ASP A 312 -16.42 9.40 13.72
CA ASP A 312 -16.84 10.78 14.03
C ASP A 312 -15.92 11.82 13.41
N THR A 313 -14.62 11.58 13.43
CA THR A 313 -13.62 12.44 12.78
C THR A 313 -13.83 12.43 11.27
N CYS A 314 -13.93 11.24 10.67
CA CYS A 314 -14.14 11.12 9.23
C CYS A 314 -15.45 11.78 8.78
N SER A 315 -16.54 11.55 9.52
CA SER A 315 -17.84 12.17 9.22
C SER A 315 -17.78 13.69 9.29
N LYS A 316 -17.03 14.26 10.25
CA LYS A 316 -16.81 15.71 10.33
C LYS A 316 -15.99 16.23 9.15
N THR A 317 -14.94 15.51 8.76
CA THR A 317 -14.11 15.85 7.61
C THR A 317 -14.96 15.92 6.34
N PHE A 318 -15.87 14.98 6.09
CA PHE A 318 -16.66 14.98 4.85
C PHE A 318 -17.89 15.92 4.83
N ARG A 319 -18.23 16.60 5.94
CA ARG A 319 -19.40 17.52 6.00
C ARG A 319 -19.43 18.59 4.89
N PRO A 320 -18.32 19.30 4.58
CA PRO A 320 -18.31 20.30 3.51
C PRO A 320 -18.65 19.73 2.12
N TRP A 321 -18.40 18.45 1.89
CA TRP A 321 -18.64 17.76 0.61
C TRP A 321 -20.06 17.18 0.49
N LYS A 322 -20.94 17.43 1.48
CA LYS A 322 -22.30 16.85 1.56
C LYS A 322 -22.33 15.32 1.46
N PHE A 323 -21.20 14.67 1.76
CA PHE A 323 -21.07 13.23 1.80
C PHE A 323 -21.46 12.74 3.20
N GLN A 324 -22.34 11.75 3.26
CA GLN A 324 -22.78 11.15 4.51
C GLN A 324 -22.20 9.74 4.62
N LEU A 325 -21.34 9.55 5.63
CA LEU A 325 -20.71 8.25 5.89
C LEU A 325 -21.77 7.25 6.41
N GLY A 326 -22.08 6.20 5.65
CA GLY A 326 -23.00 5.13 6.02
C GLY A 326 -22.40 4.15 7.04
N PRO A 327 -23.22 3.30 7.71
CA PRO A 327 -22.73 2.37 8.75
C PRO A 327 -21.79 1.29 8.22
N GLY A 328 -21.95 0.90 6.94
CA GLY A 328 -21.07 -0.03 6.24
C GLY A 328 -19.81 0.61 5.66
N GLN A 329 -19.46 1.84 6.05
CA GLN A 329 -18.28 2.56 5.57
C GLN A 329 -17.35 2.93 6.72
N MET A 330 -16.05 2.94 6.43
CA MET A 330 -14.96 3.31 7.34
C MET A 330 -13.93 4.17 6.61
N CYS A 331 -13.00 4.77 7.36
CA CYS A 331 -11.99 5.66 6.80
C CYS A 331 -10.59 5.33 7.30
N ALA A 332 -9.61 5.54 6.44
CA ALA A 332 -8.20 5.40 6.75
C ALA A 332 -7.38 6.42 5.96
N GLY A 333 -6.21 6.81 6.46
CA GLY A 333 -5.37 7.83 5.84
C GLY A 333 -5.68 9.26 6.32
N GLY A 334 -5.49 10.24 5.44
CA GLY A 334 -5.69 11.67 5.74
C GLY A 334 -4.51 12.34 6.45
N GLU A 335 -3.42 11.61 6.67
CA GLU A 335 -2.11 12.19 7.02
C GLU A 335 -1.41 12.69 5.75
N HIS A 336 -0.59 13.75 5.86
CA HIS A 336 0.19 14.30 4.75
C HIS A 336 0.95 13.18 4.01
N GLU A 337 0.80 13.12 2.68
CA GLU A 337 1.42 12.10 1.79
C GLU A 337 1.02 10.63 2.05
N LYS A 338 0.01 10.36 2.90
CA LYS A 338 -0.49 9.01 3.18
C LYS A 338 -1.94 8.83 2.75
N ASP A 339 -2.16 8.49 1.48
CA ASP A 339 -3.48 8.09 1.00
C ASP A 339 -3.41 7.00 -0.07
N THR A 340 -4.49 6.22 -0.17
CA THR A 340 -4.69 5.29 -1.29
C THR A 340 -4.83 6.05 -2.60
N CYS A 341 -4.08 5.61 -3.59
CA CYS A 341 -4.08 6.18 -4.92
C CYS A 341 -5.19 5.62 -5.80
N ALA A 342 -5.58 6.38 -6.82
CA ALA A 342 -6.43 5.85 -7.89
C ALA A 342 -5.75 4.64 -8.55
N GLY A 343 -6.51 3.55 -8.73
CA GLY A 343 -6.02 2.28 -9.29
C GLY A 343 -5.97 1.10 -8.31
N ASP A 344 -6.16 1.34 -7.01
CA ASP A 344 -6.34 0.30 -5.98
C ASP A 344 -7.82 0.03 -5.65
N SER A 345 -8.76 0.51 -6.47
CA SER A 345 -10.20 0.24 -6.31
C SER A 345 -10.48 -1.25 -6.12
N GLY A 346 -11.22 -1.62 -5.07
CA GLY A 346 -11.52 -3.01 -4.74
C GLY A 346 -10.41 -3.78 -4.00
N SER A 347 -9.19 -3.23 -3.87
CA SER A 347 -8.11 -3.86 -3.10
C SER A 347 -8.43 -3.94 -1.59
N PRO A 348 -7.82 -4.87 -0.84
CA PRO A 348 -8.06 -5.02 0.58
C PRO A 348 -7.34 -3.96 1.42
N LEU A 349 -8.07 -3.42 2.40
CA LEU A 349 -7.51 -2.73 3.55
C LEU A 349 -7.39 -3.74 4.69
N MET A 350 -6.21 -3.91 5.24
CA MET A 350 -5.84 -5.05 6.06
C MET A 350 -5.29 -4.61 7.41
N SER A 351 -5.40 -5.48 8.41
CA SER A 351 -4.79 -5.32 9.72
C SER A 351 -4.04 -6.59 10.12
N TRP A 352 -2.95 -6.42 10.88
CA TRP A 352 -2.21 -7.54 11.45
C TRP A 352 -2.73 -7.86 12.84
N ASP A 353 -3.37 -9.01 13.00
CA ASP A 353 -3.81 -9.55 14.28
C ASP A 353 -2.59 -10.12 15.01
N ARG A 354 -2.05 -9.34 15.95
CA ARG A 354 -0.88 -9.73 16.74
C ARG A 354 -1.14 -10.91 17.66
N SER A 355 -2.40 -11.16 18.03
CA SER A 355 -2.76 -12.24 18.97
C SER A 355 -2.75 -13.60 18.29
N GLN A 356 -3.25 -13.65 17.05
CA GLN A 356 -3.31 -14.87 16.24
C GLN A 356 -2.14 -14.99 15.25
N GLY A 357 -1.40 -13.90 15.01
CA GLY A 357 -0.30 -13.87 14.04
C GLY A 357 -0.80 -14.02 12.60
N VAL A 358 -1.93 -13.38 12.26
CA VAL A 358 -2.54 -13.46 10.92
C VAL A 358 -2.99 -12.08 10.43
N TRP A 359 -3.00 -11.91 9.11
CA TRP A 359 -3.62 -10.76 8.46
C TRP A 359 -5.13 -10.94 8.32
N ARG A 360 -5.87 -9.88 8.61
CA ARG A 360 -7.33 -9.81 8.44
C ARG A 360 -7.70 -8.70 7.48
N ILE A 361 -8.66 -8.96 6.59
CA ILE A 361 -9.25 -7.91 5.77
C ILE A 361 -10.23 -7.10 6.61
N THR A 362 -9.95 -5.82 6.81
CA THR A 362 -10.81 -4.91 7.58
C THR A 362 -11.74 -4.10 6.67
N GLY A 363 -11.27 -3.75 5.48
CA GLY A 363 -12.03 -2.96 4.52
C GLY A 363 -11.73 -3.29 3.06
N VAL A 364 -12.52 -2.71 2.16
CA VAL A 364 -12.33 -2.76 0.70
C VAL A 364 -12.28 -1.33 0.18
N VAL A 365 -11.29 -1.00 -0.66
CA VAL A 365 -11.16 0.35 -1.25
C VAL A 365 -12.41 0.66 -2.09
N SER A 366 -13.15 1.71 -1.70
CA SER A 366 -14.41 2.12 -2.35
C SER A 366 -14.24 3.48 -3.03
N LEU A 367 -14.20 4.57 -2.26
CA LEU A 367 -13.99 5.92 -2.76
C LEU A 367 -12.58 6.37 -2.40
N GLY A 368 -11.67 6.25 -3.36
CA GLY A 368 -10.36 6.88 -3.30
C GLY A 368 -10.45 8.38 -3.60
N VAL A 369 -9.60 9.17 -2.97
CA VAL A 369 -9.39 10.57 -3.37
C VAL A 369 -8.74 10.55 -4.76
N ARG A 370 -9.23 11.37 -5.70
CA ARG A 370 -8.73 11.38 -7.10
C ARG A 370 -7.23 11.68 -7.20
N GLU A 371 -6.71 12.40 -6.21
CA GLU A 371 -5.30 12.74 -6.05
C GLU A 371 -4.79 11.99 -4.83
N CYS A 372 -3.63 11.35 -4.97
CA CYS A 372 -2.98 10.67 -3.86
C CYS A 372 -2.49 11.70 -2.84
N GLY A 373 -2.63 11.39 -1.55
CA GLY A 373 -1.97 12.14 -0.48
C GLY A 373 -2.54 13.54 -0.23
N VAL A 374 -3.82 13.79 -0.57
CA VAL A 374 -4.47 15.05 -0.19
C VAL A 374 -4.53 15.15 1.32
N GLU A 375 -3.71 16.04 1.88
CA GLU A 375 -3.64 16.26 3.31
C GLU A 375 -5.02 16.61 3.88
N GLY A 376 -5.38 15.96 4.99
CA GLY A 376 -6.62 16.23 5.71
C GLY A 376 -7.87 15.55 5.16
N LEU A 377 -7.78 14.79 4.06
CA LEU A 377 -8.89 14.02 3.52
C LEU A 377 -8.58 12.52 3.52
N PRO A 378 -9.21 11.70 4.38
CA PRO A 378 -9.00 10.26 4.39
C PRO A 378 -9.77 9.57 3.25
N GLY A 379 -9.27 8.44 2.76
CA GLY A 379 -10.02 7.56 1.86
C GLY A 379 -11.20 6.88 2.55
N VAL A 380 -12.26 6.56 1.78
CA VAL A 380 -13.43 5.83 2.27
C VAL A 380 -13.42 4.40 1.74
N TYR A 381 -13.62 3.47 2.67
CA TYR A 381 -13.56 2.04 2.45
C TYR A 381 -14.86 1.40 2.90
N THR A 382 -15.26 0.32 2.24
CA THR A 382 -16.35 -0.52 2.70
C THR A 382 -15.89 -1.32 3.92
N ASN A 383 -16.61 -1.23 5.04
CA ASN A 383 -16.29 -1.92 6.28
C ASN A 383 -16.69 -3.40 6.18
N VAL A 384 -15.72 -4.31 6.03
CA VAL A 384 -15.99 -5.74 5.81
C VAL A 384 -16.71 -6.39 6.98
N HIS A 385 -16.44 -5.95 8.22
CA HIS A 385 -17.11 -6.48 9.41
C HIS A 385 -18.63 -6.33 9.33
N TYR A 386 -19.12 -5.18 8.85
CA TYR A 386 -20.54 -4.91 8.66
C TYR A 386 -21.20 -5.88 7.66
N TYR A 387 -20.46 -6.35 6.65
CA TYR A 387 -20.96 -7.24 5.60
C TYR A 387 -20.69 -8.72 5.85
N LEU A 388 -20.12 -9.11 7.00
CA LEU A 388 -19.88 -10.52 7.34
C LEU A 388 -21.11 -11.42 7.19
N PRO A 389 -22.33 -11.03 7.64
CA PRO A 389 -23.52 -11.86 7.45
C PRO A 389 -23.82 -12.12 5.97
N TRP A 390 -23.65 -11.10 5.12
CA TRP A 390 -23.86 -11.22 3.68
C TRP A 390 -22.77 -12.08 3.03
N ILE A 391 -21.50 -11.90 3.39
CA ILE A 391 -20.38 -12.70 2.86
C ILE A 391 -20.62 -14.18 3.15
N ARG A 392 -20.97 -14.54 4.39
CA ARG A 392 -21.22 -15.93 4.82
C ARG A 392 -22.45 -16.57 4.17
N MET A 393 -23.37 -15.78 3.63
CA MET A 393 -24.54 -16.30 2.92
C MET A 393 -24.20 -16.78 1.50
N TYR A 394 -23.21 -16.17 0.85
CA TYR A 394 -22.86 -16.44 -0.56
C TYR A 394 -21.53 -17.17 -0.73
N ALA A 395 -20.60 -16.99 0.18
CA ALA A 395 -19.28 -17.61 0.13
C ALA A 395 -19.19 -18.74 1.15
N MET A 396 -18.65 -19.88 0.70
CA MET A 396 -18.15 -20.91 1.61
C MET A 396 -16.78 -20.43 2.10
N VAL A 397 -16.78 -19.78 3.28
CA VAL A 397 -15.63 -19.14 3.93
C VAL A 397 -15.44 -19.65 5.34
#